data_AF-A0A9P1DTE2-F1
#
_entry.id   AF-A0A9P1DTE2-F1
#
_cell.length_a   1.000
_cell.length_b   1.000
_cell.length_c   1.000
_cell.angle_alpha   90.00
_cell.angle_beta   90.00
_cell.angle_gamma   90.00
#
_symmetry.space_group_name_H-M   'P 1'
#
loop_
_entity.id
_entity.type
_entity.pdbx_description
1 polymer ?
#
loop_
_entity_poly.entity_id
_entity_poly.type
_entity_poly.pdbx_seq_one_letter_code
_entity_poly.pdbx_strand_id
1 'polypeptide(L)'
;MKSTILALCLANSVLLVAADERAAGTLSEMLAKIRSEEFENNFFVGDAFLEKPTPGKESAAGCILDKVVAIVKENAMTDSATVNELQVDLAACCTHDSQDCVADVSSAYALLEAVNRQQLDAQTTAPKVAAMLIRAVEKRSSEEKIRETHRHFFGKCKDVDECTMKALFVESTEL
;
A
#
# COMPACT_ATOMS: atom_id res chain seq x y z
N MET A 1 19.24 -62.65 -28.67
CA MET A 1 19.56 -61.38 -27.98
C MET A 1 18.53 -60.35 -28.38
N LYS A 2 17.58 -60.00 -27.49
CA LYS A 2 16.55 -58.99 -27.75
C LYS A 2 16.85 -57.78 -26.87
N SER A 3 17.16 -56.65 -27.50
CA SER A 3 17.45 -55.37 -26.86
C SER A 3 16.19 -54.77 -26.24
N THR A 4 16.31 -54.38 -24.97
CA THR A 4 15.33 -53.57 -24.25
C THR A 4 15.69 -52.10 -24.44
N ILE A 5 14.82 -51.31 -25.07
CA ILE A 5 14.96 -49.84 -25.11
C ILE A 5 13.97 -49.27 -24.10
N LEU A 6 14.51 -48.74 -23.00
CA LEU A 6 13.80 -48.00 -21.97
C LEU A 6 13.68 -46.55 -22.44
N ALA A 7 12.49 -46.12 -22.84
CA ALA A 7 12.23 -44.73 -23.20
C ALA A 7 11.90 -43.93 -21.91
N LEU A 8 12.88 -43.17 -21.42
CA LEU A 8 12.68 -42.14 -20.39
C LEU A 8 11.98 -40.94 -21.04
N CYS A 9 10.69 -40.75 -20.76
CA CYS A 9 10.01 -39.47 -21.05
C CYS A 9 10.34 -38.48 -19.94
N LEU A 10 11.28 -37.56 -20.21
CA LEU A 10 11.50 -36.37 -19.40
C LEU A 10 10.36 -35.38 -19.68
N ALA A 11 9.35 -35.33 -18.80
CA ALA A 11 8.35 -34.28 -18.81
C ALA A 11 8.97 -33.00 -18.24
N ASN A 12 9.35 -32.07 -19.14
CA ASN A 12 9.72 -30.71 -18.78
C ASN A 12 8.44 -29.95 -18.39
N SER A 13 8.13 -29.89 -17.10
CA SER A 13 7.06 -29.05 -16.57
C SER A 13 7.51 -27.59 -16.61
N VAL A 14 7.13 -26.85 -17.65
CA VAL A 14 7.26 -25.39 -17.70
C VAL A 14 6.20 -24.82 -16.74
N LEU A 15 6.63 -24.38 -15.56
CA LEU A 15 5.81 -23.57 -14.66
C LEU A 15 5.61 -22.19 -15.33
N LEU A 16 4.41 -21.96 -15.87
CA LEU A 16 3.97 -20.60 -16.15
C LEU A 16 3.76 -19.89 -14.80
N VAL A 17 4.68 -18.99 -14.45
CA VAL A 17 4.44 -18.00 -13.41
C VAL A 17 3.39 -17.05 -13.97
N ALA A 18 2.14 -17.19 -13.54
CA ALA A 18 1.13 -16.17 -13.81
C ALA A 18 1.57 -14.89 -13.10
N ALA A 19 1.61 -13.78 -13.84
CA ALA A 19 1.74 -12.47 -13.20
C ALA A 19 0.55 -12.27 -12.27
N ASP A 20 0.77 -11.62 -11.13
CA ASP A 20 -0.30 -11.34 -10.17
C ASP A 20 -1.47 -10.63 -10.83
N GLU A 21 -2.67 -10.96 -10.36
CA GLU A 21 -3.88 -10.31 -10.85
C GLU A 21 -3.81 -8.81 -10.57
N ARG A 22 -4.21 -8.01 -11.57
CA ARG A 22 -4.20 -6.55 -11.45
C ARG A 22 -5.23 -6.11 -10.41
N ALA A 23 -4.85 -5.18 -9.54
CA ALA A 23 -5.73 -4.48 -8.63
C ALA A 23 -6.90 -3.83 -9.39
N ALA A 24 -8.06 -3.78 -8.74
CA ALA A 24 -9.26 -3.21 -9.34
C ALA A 24 -9.09 -1.71 -9.67
N GLY A 25 -9.91 -1.20 -10.59
CA GLY A 25 -9.85 0.20 -11.01
C GLY A 25 -10.33 1.18 -9.93
N THR A 26 -11.05 0.69 -8.92
CA THR A 26 -11.56 1.52 -7.82
C THR A 26 -11.35 0.86 -6.46
N LEU A 27 -11.24 1.69 -5.42
CA LEU A 27 -11.12 1.23 -4.03
C LEU A 27 -12.30 0.35 -3.61
N SER A 28 -13.52 0.72 -4.02
CA SER A 28 -14.73 -0.03 -3.66
C SER A 28 -14.78 -1.41 -4.30
N GLU A 29 -14.37 -1.52 -5.57
CA GLU A 29 -14.26 -2.83 -6.24
C GLU A 29 -13.16 -3.68 -5.61
N MET A 30 -12.00 -3.09 -5.30
CA MET A 30 -10.89 -3.81 -4.66
C MET A 30 -11.30 -4.35 -3.29
N LEU A 31 -11.98 -3.52 -2.49
CA LEU A 31 -12.55 -3.94 -1.21
C LEU A 31 -13.59 -5.06 -1.36
N ALA A 32 -14.42 -5.01 -2.40
CA ALA A 32 -15.37 -6.08 -2.69
C ALA A 32 -14.63 -7.40 -2.99
N LYS A 33 -13.59 -7.35 -3.82
CA LYS A 33 -12.74 -8.51 -4.14
C LYS A 33 -12.04 -9.11 -2.92
N ILE A 34 -11.50 -8.27 -2.03
CA ILE A 34 -10.90 -8.73 -0.77
C ILE A 34 -11.94 -9.41 0.12
N ARG A 35 -13.14 -8.84 0.22
CA ARG A 35 -14.24 -9.42 1.03
C ARG A 35 -14.81 -10.71 0.46
N SER A 36 -14.74 -10.89 -0.86
CA SER A 36 -15.13 -12.14 -1.52
C SER A 36 -14.01 -13.15 -1.63
N GLU A 37 -12.86 -12.91 -0.99
CA GLU A 37 -11.67 -13.77 -1.01
C GLU A 37 -11.09 -14.01 -2.42
N GLU A 38 -11.40 -13.11 -3.37
CA GLU A 38 -10.79 -13.10 -4.70
C GLU A 38 -9.36 -12.53 -4.66
N PHE A 39 -9.10 -11.67 -3.68
CA PHE A 39 -7.77 -11.16 -3.35
C PHE A 39 -7.47 -11.36 -1.87
N GLU A 40 -6.20 -11.53 -1.54
CA GLU A 40 -5.74 -11.63 -0.16
C GLU A 40 -5.98 -10.32 0.61
N ASN A 41 -6.35 -10.46 1.88
CA ASN A 41 -6.46 -9.32 2.78
C ASN A 41 -5.07 -9.01 3.39
N ASN A 42 -4.27 -8.23 2.68
CA ASN A 42 -2.91 -7.81 3.08
C ASN A 42 -2.90 -6.76 4.19
N PHE A 43 -3.86 -6.83 5.12
CA PHE A 43 -3.97 -5.90 6.22
C PHE A 43 -2.77 -6.06 7.17
N PHE A 44 -1.96 -5.03 7.26
CA PHE A 44 -0.79 -5.01 8.14
C PHE A 44 -0.67 -3.66 8.82
N VAL A 45 -0.67 -3.64 10.15
CA VAL A 45 -0.64 -2.42 10.97
C VAL A 45 0.77 -1.83 11.08
N GLY A 46 1.80 -2.63 10.80
CA GLY A 46 3.19 -2.28 11.06
C GLY A 46 3.50 -2.10 12.55
N ASP A 47 4.71 -1.61 12.81
CA ASP A 47 5.18 -1.26 14.15
C ASP A 47 4.95 0.23 14.49
N ALA A 48 3.96 0.86 13.84
CA ALA A 48 3.71 2.28 13.93
C ALA A 48 3.33 2.78 15.34
N PHE A 49 2.65 1.96 16.15
CA PHE A 49 2.13 2.38 17.46
C PHE A 49 3.06 2.03 18.63
N LEU A 50 3.07 2.89 19.65
CA LEU A 50 3.75 2.64 20.92
C LEU A 50 3.17 1.42 21.65
N GLU A 51 1.85 1.29 21.60
CA GLU A 51 1.08 0.18 22.18
C GLU A 51 0.22 -0.48 21.11
N LYS A 52 -0.45 -1.60 21.43
CA LYS A 52 -1.35 -2.24 20.48
C LYS A 52 -2.51 -1.27 20.13
N PRO A 53 -2.76 -0.96 18.85
CA PRO A 53 -3.85 -0.07 18.49
C PRO A 53 -5.20 -0.72 18.75
N THR A 54 -6.17 0.11 19.08
CA THR A 54 -7.56 -0.29 19.22
C THR A 54 -8.08 -0.81 17.87
N PRO A 55 -8.86 -1.90 17.84
CA PRO A 55 -9.51 -2.36 16.62
C PRO A 55 -10.38 -1.26 15.99
N GLY A 56 -10.45 -1.26 14.66
CA GLY A 56 -11.17 -0.24 13.90
C GLY A 56 -10.25 0.90 13.48
N LYS A 57 -10.56 2.13 13.91
CA LYS A 57 -9.89 3.36 13.44
C LYS A 57 -8.37 3.34 13.63
N GLU A 58 -7.87 2.98 14.81
CA GLU A 58 -6.42 3.02 15.07
C GLU A 58 -5.67 1.95 14.28
N SER A 59 -6.24 0.75 14.15
CA SER A 59 -5.63 -0.31 13.33
C SER A 59 -5.60 0.09 11.85
N ALA A 60 -6.65 0.73 11.34
CA ALA A 60 -6.66 1.31 10.00
C ALA A 60 -5.62 2.44 9.85
N ALA A 61 -5.46 3.31 10.86
CA ALA A 61 -4.42 4.34 10.88
C ALA A 61 -3.02 3.73 10.77
N GLY A 62 -2.74 2.66 11.51
CA GLY A 62 -1.45 1.97 11.45
C GLY A 62 -1.19 1.39 10.07
N CYS A 63 -2.18 0.72 9.50
CA CYS A 63 -2.08 0.18 8.15
C CYS A 63 -1.85 1.26 7.09
N ILE A 64 -2.58 2.38 7.16
CA ILE A 64 -2.37 3.48 6.20
C ILE A 64 -0.98 4.11 6.39
N LEU A 65 -0.52 4.26 7.63
CA LEU A 65 0.80 4.83 7.93
C LEU A 65 1.95 3.91 7.47
N ASP A 66 1.77 2.60 7.54
CA ASP A 66 2.66 1.62 6.91
C ASP A 66 2.78 1.86 5.39
N LYS A 67 1.66 2.12 4.71
CA LYS A 67 1.69 2.45 3.26
C LYS A 67 2.33 3.80 2.96
N VAL A 68 2.21 4.78 3.87
CA VAL A 68 2.98 6.03 3.76
C VAL A 68 4.48 5.74 3.83
N VAL A 69 4.93 4.85 4.73
CA VAL A 69 6.33 4.44 4.80
C VAL A 69 6.77 3.73 3.52
N ALA A 70 5.96 2.82 2.99
CA ALA A 70 6.27 2.13 1.74
C ALA A 70 6.47 3.11 0.58
N ILE A 71 5.59 4.12 0.45
CA ILE A 71 5.73 5.17 -0.58
C ILE A 71 6.99 6.01 -0.35
N VAL A 72 7.19 6.49 0.88
CA VAL A 72 8.24 7.49 1.17
C VAL A 72 9.63 6.88 1.25
N LYS A 73 9.77 5.73 1.91
CA LYS A 73 11.08 5.14 2.24
C LYS A 73 11.45 3.94 1.37
N GLU A 74 10.46 3.23 0.83
CA GLU A 74 10.68 1.96 0.13
C GLU A 74 10.45 2.08 -1.38
N ASN A 75 10.07 3.27 -1.86
CA ASN A 75 9.80 3.56 -3.26
C ASN A 75 8.70 2.67 -3.87
N ALA A 76 7.65 2.33 -3.11
CA ALA A 76 6.55 1.44 -3.52
C ALA A 76 5.67 1.96 -4.68
N MET A 77 6.12 3.01 -5.39
CA MET A 77 5.48 3.53 -6.59
C MET A 77 6.38 3.50 -7.84
N THR A 78 7.60 2.94 -7.77
CA THR A 78 8.56 3.04 -8.89
C THR A 78 8.28 2.14 -10.08
N ASP A 79 7.53 1.06 -9.91
CA ASP A 79 7.19 0.14 -10.98
C ASP A 79 5.75 -0.35 -10.85
N SER A 80 5.22 -0.93 -11.93
CA SER A 80 3.82 -1.32 -11.99
C SER A 80 3.46 -2.47 -11.04
N ALA A 81 4.40 -3.37 -10.73
CA ALA A 81 4.12 -4.49 -9.82
C ALA A 81 3.98 -3.97 -8.39
N THR A 82 4.90 -3.12 -7.94
CA THR A 82 4.85 -2.52 -6.60
C THR A 82 3.65 -1.59 -6.42
N VAL A 83 3.28 -0.80 -7.45
CA VAL A 83 2.05 0.01 -7.40
C VAL A 83 0.80 -0.87 -7.32
N ASN A 84 0.79 -2.01 -8.02
CA ASN A 84 -0.33 -2.95 -7.98
C ASN A 84 -0.53 -3.52 -6.57
N GLU A 85 0.54 -3.98 -5.93
CA GLU A 85 0.54 -4.44 -4.53
C GLU A 85 0.08 -3.33 -3.59
N LEU A 86 0.63 -2.13 -3.73
CA LEU A 86 0.26 -0.97 -2.90
C LEU A 86 -1.24 -0.63 -3.00
N GLN A 87 -1.87 -0.81 -4.16
CA GLN A 87 -3.33 -0.65 -4.31
C GLN A 87 -4.09 -1.71 -3.49
N VAL A 88 -3.72 -2.99 -3.59
CA VAL A 88 -4.36 -4.07 -2.83
C VAL A 88 -4.22 -3.82 -1.33
N ASP A 89 -3.00 -3.51 -0.90
CA ASP A 89 -2.64 -3.20 0.48
C ASP A 89 -3.42 -2.00 1.03
N LEU A 90 -3.52 -0.91 0.27
CA LEU A 90 -4.27 0.28 0.68
C LEU A 90 -5.77 -0.03 0.80
N ALA A 91 -6.31 -0.87 -0.08
CA ALA A 91 -7.69 -1.35 0.06
C ALA A 91 -7.86 -2.22 1.31
N ALA A 92 -6.92 -3.11 1.60
CA ALA A 92 -6.92 -3.94 2.80
C ALA A 92 -7.00 -3.10 4.08
N CYS A 93 -6.32 -1.95 4.13
CA CYS A 93 -6.41 -1.02 5.27
C CYS A 93 -7.84 -0.54 5.58
N CYS A 94 -8.71 -0.45 4.56
CA CYS A 94 -10.10 -0.04 4.73
C CYS A 94 -11.06 -1.18 5.11
N THR A 95 -10.58 -2.41 5.32
CA THR A 95 -11.44 -3.52 5.77
C THR A 95 -11.93 -3.35 7.22
N HIS A 96 -11.18 -2.61 8.06
CA HIS A 96 -11.48 -2.41 9.49
C HIS A 96 -12.17 -1.08 9.84
N ASP A 97 -12.16 -0.08 8.94
CA ASP A 97 -12.80 1.25 9.11
C ASP A 97 -13.55 1.68 7.85
N SER A 98 -14.39 0.80 7.31
CA SER A 98 -14.80 0.85 5.90
C SER A 98 -15.41 2.17 5.42
N GLN A 99 -16.39 2.75 6.11
CA GLN A 99 -17.08 3.94 5.60
C GLN A 99 -16.18 5.18 5.57
N ASP A 100 -15.58 5.52 6.72
CA ASP A 100 -14.72 6.70 6.84
C ASP A 100 -13.43 6.50 6.02
N CYS A 101 -12.85 5.28 6.01
CA CYS A 101 -11.61 5.00 5.28
C CYS A 101 -11.81 5.14 3.79
N VAL A 102 -12.90 4.59 3.25
CA VAL A 102 -13.20 4.72 1.82
C VAL A 102 -13.35 6.20 1.44
N ALA A 103 -14.06 6.99 2.25
CA ALA A 103 -14.24 8.42 1.98
C ALA A 103 -12.92 9.19 1.94
N ASP A 104 -12.00 8.88 2.85
CA ASP A 104 -10.72 9.59 2.98
C ASP A 104 -9.65 9.11 1.98
N VAL A 105 -9.65 7.82 1.61
CA VAL A 105 -8.56 7.17 0.87
C VAL A 105 -8.84 7.04 -0.63
N SER A 106 -10.10 7.13 -1.07
CA SER A 106 -10.49 6.91 -2.48
C SER A 106 -9.70 7.77 -3.48
N SER A 107 -9.45 9.05 -3.17
CA SER A 107 -8.70 9.95 -4.06
C SER A 107 -7.23 9.52 -4.21
N ALA A 108 -6.60 9.07 -3.12
CA ALA A 108 -5.23 8.55 -3.16
C ALA A 108 -5.16 7.25 -3.97
N TYR A 109 -6.15 6.37 -3.78
CA TYR A 109 -6.26 5.13 -4.58
C TYR A 109 -6.41 5.41 -6.07
N ALA A 110 -7.23 6.40 -6.45
CA ALA A 110 -7.41 6.76 -7.87
C ALA A 110 -6.11 7.28 -8.50
N LEU A 111 -5.26 7.99 -7.74
CA LEU A 111 -3.94 8.40 -8.21
C LEU A 111 -3.01 7.19 -8.39
N LEU A 112 -3.04 6.22 -7.47
CA LEU A 112 -2.29 4.97 -7.62
C LEU A 112 -2.73 4.19 -8.87
N GLU A 113 -4.03 4.11 -9.12
CA GLU A 113 -4.57 3.48 -10.34
C GLU A 113 -4.04 4.16 -11.60
N ALA A 114 -4.08 5.49 -11.64
CA ALA A 114 -3.63 6.26 -12.79
C ALA A 114 -2.12 6.09 -13.03
N VAL A 115 -1.33 5.98 -11.96
CA VAL A 115 0.10 5.61 -12.05
C VAL A 115 0.26 4.17 -12.55
N ASN A 116 -0.50 3.21 -12.03
CA ASN A 116 -0.47 1.81 -12.49
C ASN A 116 -0.93 1.67 -13.95
N ARG A 117 -1.72 2.62 -14.46
CA ARG A 117 -2.09 2.73 -15.88
C ARG A 117 -1.10 3.51 -16.72
N GLN A 118 -0.01 4.01 -16.14
CA GLN A 118 0.97 4.90 -16.79
C GLN A 118 0.34 6.19 -17.34
N GLN A 119 -0.77 6.63 -16.74
CA GLN A 119 -1.44 7.89 -17.08
C GLN A 119 -0.86 9.08 -16.29
N LEU A 120 -0.27 8.80 -15.13
CA LEU A 120 0.45 9.76 -14.31
C LEU A 120 1.87 9.25 -14.04
N ASP A 121 2.80 10.19 -13.88
CA ASP A 121 4.17 9.89 -13.48
C ASP A 121 4.24 9.60 -11.97
N ALA A 122 4.90 8.50 -11.61
CA ALA A 122 5.00 8.06 -10.23
C ALA A 122 5.77 9.05 -9.35
N GLN A 123 6.87 9.62 -9.84
CA GLN A 123 7.76 10.47 -9.03
C GLN A 123 7.06 11.76 -8.60
N THR A 124 6.30 12.36 -9.51
CA THR A 124 5.52 13.58 -9.25
C THR A 124 4.23 13.31 -8.48
N THR A 125 3.67 12.10 -8.57
CA THR A 125 2.41 11.73 -7.90
C THR A 125 2.61 11.21 -6.47
N ALA A 126 3.71 10.52 -6.20
CA ALA A 126 4.00 9.91 -4.90
C ALA A 126 3.86 10.84 -3.68
N PRO A 127 4.43 12.08 -3.66
CA PRO A 127 4.30 12.94 -2.48
C PRO A 127 2.85 13.36 -2.21
N LYS A 128 2.06 13.55 -3.27
CA LYS A 128 0.64 13.88 -3.17
C LYS A 128 -0.16 12.72 -2.56
N VAL A 129 0.09 11.49 -3.03
CA VAL A 129 -0.53 10.28 -2.47
C VAL A 129 -0.17 10.14 -0.99
N ALA A 130 1.12 10.20 -0.65
CA ALA A 130 1.57 10.10 0.74
C ALA A 130 0.94 11.19 1.63
N ALA A 131 0.86 12.44 1.17
CA ALA A 131 0.20 13.52 1.91
C ALA A 131 -1.29 13.26 2.17
N MET A 132 -2.02 12.76 1.17
CA MET A 132 -3.44 12.38 1.35
C MET A 132 -3.58 11.28 2.40
N LEU A 133 -2.71 10.27 2.35
CA LEU A 133 -2.73 9.16 3.31
C LEU A 133 -2.37 9.62 4.73
N ILE A 134 -1.39 10.51 4.91
CA ILE A 134 -1.07 11.11 6.21
C ILE A 134 -2.30 11.81 6.80
N ARG A 135 -3.04 12.60 6.02
CA ARG A 135 -4.28 13.24 6.50
C ARG A 135 -5.35 12.23 6.89
N ALA A 136 -5.41 11.08 6.22
CA ALA A 136 -6.29 9.98 6.60
C ALA A 136 -5.85 9.32 7.93
N VAL A 137 -4.55 9.21 8.19
CA VAL A 137 -4.01 8.74 9.48
C VAL A 137 -4.37 9.69 10.62
N GLU A 138 -4.20 11.01 10.42
CA GLU A 138 -4.49 12.04 11.44
C GLU A 138 -5.96 12.11 11.85
N LYS A 139 -6.88 11.64 11.00
CA LYS A 139 -8.32 11.51 11.34
C LYS A 139 -8.63 10.30 12.22
N ARG A 140 -7.70 9.35 12.32
CA ARG A 140 -7.90 8.02 12.93
C ARG A 140 -7.07 7.78 14.18
N SER A 141 -5.94 8.48 14.31
CA SER A 141 -5.04 8.40 15.45
C SER A 141 -4.43 9.76 15.74
N SER A 142 -3.84 9.89 16.93
CA SER A 142 -3.07 11.07 17.33
C SER A 142 -1.58 10.77 17.34
N GLU A 143 -0.76 11.81 17.21
CA GLU A 143 0.69 11.75 17.14
C GLU A 143 1.31 11.07 18.37
N GLU A 144 0.71 11.29 19.55
CA GLU A 144 1.22 10.80 20.84
C GLU A 144 1.17 9.28 20.97
N LYS A 145 0.34 8.61 20.16
CA LYS A 145 0.22 7.14 20.13
C LYS A 145 1.22 6.47 19.20
N ILE A 146 1.92 7.26 18.38
CA ILE A 146 2.79 6.79 17.31
C ILE A 146 4.26 6.79 17.77
N ARG A 147 4.99 5.73 17.38
CA ARG A 147 6.43 5.62 17.61
C ARG A 147 7.18 6.75 16.91
N GLU A 148 8.26 7.20 17.52
CA GLU A 148 9.12 8.26 16.99
C GLU A 148 9.56 8.03 15.54
N THR A 149 9.83 6.77 15.17
CA THR A 149 10.23 6.36 13.83
C THR A 149 9.20 6.65 12.73
N HIS A 150 7.94 6.91 13.09
CA HIS A 150 6.84 7.24 12.17
C HIS A 150 6.19 8.59 12.48
N ARG A 151 6.35 9.08 13.72
CA ARG A 151 5.71 10.29 14.24
C ARG A 151 5.93 11.52 13.36
N HIS A 152 7.13 11.66 12.80
CA HIS A 152 7.53 12.80 11.99
C HIS A 152 6.66 13.05 10.75
N PHE A 153 5.83 12.10 10.31
CA PHE A 153 4.88 12.32 9.23
C PHE A 153 3.71 13.23 9.62
N PHE A 154 3.33 13.26 10.90
CA PHE A 154 2.22 14.07 11.38
C PHE A 154 2.50 15.56 11.15
N GLY A 155 1.48 16.27 10.68
CA GLY A 155 1.51 17.70 10.38
C GLY A 155 2.27 18.09 9.11
N LYS A 156 2.91 17.14 8.41
CA LYS A 156 3.59 17.41 7.14
C LYS A 156 2.58 17.56 6.00
N CYS A 157 2.97 18.32 4.98
CA CYS A 157 2.19 18.51 3.75
C CYS A 157 0.74 18.99 3.99
N LYS A 158 0.59 20.09 4.75
CA LYS A 158 -0.69 20.77 5.00
C LYS A 158 -1.42 21.11 3.70
N ASP A 159 -0.67 21.57 2.72
CA ASP A 159 -1.11 21.61 1.33
C ASP A 159 -0.63 20.34 0.63
N VAL A 160 -1.59 19.56 0.14
CA VAL A 160 -1.35 18.28 -0.53
C VAL A 160 -0.80 18.50 -1.94
N ASP A 161 -1.17 19.59 -2.60
CA ASP A 161 -0.75 19.89 -3.97
C ASP A 161 0.66 20.48 -4.04
N GLU A 162 1.15 21.08 -2.95
CA GLU A 162 2.52 21.60 -2.82
C GLU A 162 3.49 20.60 -2.16
N CYS A 163 3.01 19.42 -1.76
CA CYS A 163 3.83 18.42 -1.09
C CYS A 163 4.95 17.90 -1.98
N THR A 164 6.15 17.76 -1.43
CA THR A 164 7.31 17.17 -2.12
C THR A 164 7.87 16.00 -1.32
N MET A 165 8.55 15.09 -2.00
CA MET A 165 9.23 13.98 -1.30
C MET A 165 10.24 14.50 -0.28
N LYS A 166 10.96 15.58 -0.59
CA LYS A 166 11.87 16.25 0.35
C LYS A 166 11.16 16.71 1.63
N ALA A 167 9.93 17.23 1.51
CA ALA A 167 9.15 17.64 2.69
C ALA A 167 8.76 16.44 3.56
N LEU A 168 8.59 15.25 2.97
CA LEU A 168 8.21 14.01 3.67
C LEU A 168 9.40 13.29 4.29
N PHE A 169 10.58 13.36 3.67
CA PHE A 169 11.82 12.86 4.28
C PHE A 169 12.18 13.66 5.53
N VAL A 170 12.81 12.96 6.47
CA VAL A 170 13.56 13.55 7.57
C VAL A 170 15.02 13.54 7.13
N GLU A 171 15.69 14.69 7.09
CA GLU A 171 17.15 14.68 7.15
C GLU A 171 17.50 14.09 8.52
N SER A 172 17.97 12.85 8.53
CA SER A 172 18.37 12.13 9.74
C SER A 172 19.59 12.82 10.34
N THR A 173 19.37 13.88 11.10
CA THR A 173 20.29 14.32 12.14
C THR A 173 19.70 13.84 13.46
N GLU A 174 20.43 12.94 14.11
CA GLU A 174 20.22 12.39 15.46
C GLU A 174 19.40 11.09 15.54
N LEU A 175 20.11 9.97 15.34
CA LEU A 175 20.06 8.79 16.22
C LEU A 175 21.49 8.48 16.66
#